data_AF-A0AAE8J3U2-F1
#
_entry.id   AF-A0AAE8J3U2-F1
#
_cell.length_a   1.000
_cell.length_b   1.000
_cell.length_c   1.000
_cell.angle_alpha   90.00
_cell.angle_beta   90.00
_cell.angle_gamma   90.00
#
_symmetry.space_group_name_H-M   'P 1'
#
loop_
_entity.id
_entity.type
_entity.pdbx_description
1 polymer ?
#
loop_
_entity_poly.entity_id
_entity_poly.type
_entity_poly.pdbx_seq_one_letter_code
_entity_poly.pdbx_strand_id
1 'polypeptide(L)'
;MQTSLSQEWYKFRHQKGPLLGLLVLLGLMLIMALSAPVTQSAVVMGFGTPQWLLMIIVIIGANFMIMEDQHTTIRTLLYRHTYRWSIYLAKLLILSLYTAVLVCLSLLFTGLLKIVLAPELTWQRGQLFNHLLVGMAGTFLVAILLLTIILWLACLLPINTVVIDLGLILIFTGQGIASLIIDANPTLMAILKWQPLNMLNLMAQLPDPSYQKDTHLSNAQLLAGIIGYSGFFLAIGYWRFKHKRV
;
A
#
# COMPACT_ATOMS: atom_id res chain seq x y z
N MET A 1 22.44 -7.42 8.73
CA MET A 1 20.98 -7.28 8.85
C MET A 1 20.55 -6.73 10.19
N GLN A 2 20.87 -7.35 11.33
CA GLN A 2 20.39 -6.86 12.65
C GLN A 2 20.84 -5.43 12.97
N THR A 3 22.10 -5.08 12.69
CA THR A 3 22.64 -3.73 12.92
C THR A 3 22.08 -2.66 11.98
N SER A 4 21.76 -3.01 10.73
CA SER A 4 21.13 -2.07 9.79
C SER A 4 19.65 -1.86 10.11
N LEU A 5 18.95 -2.92 10.53
CA LEU A 5 17.55 -2.87 10.90
C LEU A 5 17.31 -2.04 12.17
N SER A 6 18.17 -2.17 13.19
CA SER A 6 18.05 -1.36 14.40
C SER A 6 18.29 0.13 14.13
N GLN A 7 19.23 0.48 13.25
CA GLN A 7 19.50 1.86 12.84
C GLN A 7 18.32 2.47 12.07
N GLU A 8 17.79 1.76 11.06
CA GLU A 8 16.64 2.24 10.30
C GLU A 8 15.38 2.35 11.17
N TRP A 9 15.17 1.41 12.09
CA TRP A 9 14.07 1.45 13.05
C TRP A 9 14.16 2.67 13.97
N TYR A 10 15.35 2.96 14.48
CA TYR A 10 15.60 4.13 15.31
C TYR A 10 15.26 5.42 14.55
N LYS A 11 15.70 5.57 13.30
CA LYS A 11 15.34 6.72 12.45
C LYS A 11 13.84 6.84 12.27
N PHE A 12 13.17 5.75 11.88
CA PHE A 12 11.74 5.75 11.59
C PHE A 12 10.90 6.12 12.81
N ARG A 13 11.24 5.59 13.99
CA ARG A 13 10.53 5.89 15.24
C ARG A 13 10.64 7.35 15.68
N HIS A 14 11.76 8.01 15.40
CA HIS A 14 11.98 9.41 15.79
C HIS A 14 11.45 10.41 14.75
N GLN A 15 11.07 9.94 13.56
CA GLN A 15 10.35 10.79 12.61
C GLN A 15 8.92 11.04 13.11
N LYS A 16 8.47 12.29 13.05
CA LYS A 16 7.08 12.66 13.40
C LYS A 16 6.06 12.22 12.33
N GLY A 17 6.53 12.02 11.08
CA GLY A 17 5.69 11.67 9.93
C GLY A 17 4.83 10.42 10.15
N PRO A 18 5.40 9.26 10.56
CA PRO A 18 4.63 8.04 10.81
C PRO A 18 3.52 8.17 11.85
N LEU A 19 3.76 8.95 12.92
CA LEU A 19 2.77 9.20 13.96
C LEU A 19 1.66 10.14 13.45
N LEU A 20 2.02 11.18 12.69
CA LEU A 20 1.04 12.03 12.03
C LEU A 20 0.19 11.26 11.02
N GLY A 21 0.80 10.37 10.22
CA GLY A 21 0.09 9.51 9.27
C GLY A 21 -0.97 8.65 9.96
N LEU A 22 -0.65 8.09 11.13
CA LEU A 22 -1.60 7.33 11.94
C LEU A 22 -2.79 8.19 12.39
N LEU A 23 -2.53 9.39 12.93
CA LEU A 23 -3.59 10.30 13.36
C LEU A 23 -4.46 10.76 12.19
N VAL A 24 -3.84 11.06 11.05
CA VAL A 24 -4.55 11.44 9.82
C VAL A 24 -5.44 10.31 9.31
N LEU A 25 -4.97 9.04 9.35
CA LEU A 25 -5.80 7.89 8.97
C LEU A 25 -7.06 7.82 9.82
N LEU A 26 -6.93 7.89 11.16
CA LEU A 26 -8.07 7.86 12.07
C LEU A 26 -9.02 9.04 11.84
N GLY A 27 -8.48 10.23 11.62
CA GLY A 27 -9.27 11.42 11.30
C GLY A 27 -10.07 11.27 10.01
N LEU A 28 -9.45 10.77 8.94
CA LEU A 28 -10.11 10.56 7.64
C LEU A 28 -11.19 9.48 7.73
N MET A 29 -10.94 8.39 8.45
CA MET A 29 -11.94 7.35 8.70
C MET A 29 -13.15 7.91 9.46
N LEU A 30 -12.91 8.75 10.47
CA LEU A 30 -13.97 9.39 11.24
C LEU A 30 -14.80 10.34 10.36
N ILE A 31 -14.15 11.16 9.53
CA ILE A 31 -14.83 12.04 8.58
C ILE A 31 -15.73 11.23 7.64
N MET A 32 -15.20 10.15 7.05
CA MET A 32 -15.99 9.27 6.18
C MET A 32 -17.19 8.66 6.89
N ALA A 33 -17.00 8.20 8.13
CA ALA A 33 -18.07 7.59 8.92
C ALA A 33 -19.18 8.57 9.31
N LEU A 34 -18.87 9.86 9.47
CA LEU A 34 -19.86 10.91 9.75
C LEU A 34 -20.51 11.49 8.49
N SER A 35 -19.82 11.43 7.35
CA SER A 35 -20.26 12.10 6.11
C SER A 35 -21.44 11.44 5.40
N ALA A 36 -21.65 10.14 5.62
CA ALA A 36 -22.64 9.35 4.89
C ALA A 36 -23.31 8.33 5.83
N PRO A 37 -24.56 7.91 5.54
CA PRO A 37 -25.20 6.85 6.31
C PRO A 37 -24.37 5.57 6.27
N VAL A 38 -24.21 4.95 7.44
CA VAL A 38 -23.39 3.75 7.60
C VAL A 38 -24.08 2.55 6.97
N THR A 39 -23.61 2.15 5.79
CA THR A 39 -24.06 0.96 5.07
C THR A 39 -23.14 -0.23 5.33
N GLN A 40 -23.59 -1.43 4.98
CA GLN A 40 -22.77 -2.65 5.08
C GLN A 40 -21.48 -2.54 4.25
N SER A 41 -21.53 -1.95 3.05
CA SER A 41 -20.35 -1.75 2.21
C SER A 41 -19.36 -0.78 2.84
N ALA A 42 -19.83 0.28 3.51
CA ALA A 42 -18.97 1.22 4.22
C ALA A 42 -18.17 0.53 5.34
N VAL A 43 -18.80 -0.39 6.08
CA VAL A 43 -18.11 -1.16 7.12
C VAL A 43 -17.13 -2.16 6.51
N VAL A 44 -17.50 -2.87 5.44
CA VAL A 44 -16.61 -3.84 4.76
C VAL A 44 -15.37 -3.15 4.18
N MET A 45 -15.52 -1.94 3.64
CA MET A 45 -14.41 -1.11 3.14
C MET A 45 -13.68 -0.33 4.26
N GLY A 46 -14.03 -0.55 5.53
CA GLY A 46 -13.42 0.13 6.67
C GLY A 46 -13.48 1.65 6.59
N PHE A 47 -14.60 2.22 6.13
CA PHE A 47 -14.79 3.68 5.98
C PHE A 47 -13.72 4.35 5.09
N GLY A 48 -13.38 3.72 3.96
CA GLY A 48 -12.41 4.24 3.00
C GLY A 48 -10.95 3.96 3.38
N THR A 49 -10.71 3.13 4.40
CA THR A 49 -9.36 2.73 4.84
C THR A 49 -8.42 2.36 3.67
N PRO A 50 -8.82 1.52 2.68
CA PRO A 50 -7.91 1.11 1.62
C PRO A 50 -7.27 2.29 0.89
N GLN A 51 -8.05 3.33 0.58
CA GLN A 51 -7.55 4.47 -0.18
C GLN A 51 -6.66 5.39 0.67
N TRP A 52 -7.11 5.74 1.88
CA TRP A 52 -6.35 6.63 2.78
C TRP A 52 -5.04 6.00 3.24
N LEU A 53 -5.06 4.70 3.55
CA LEU A 53 -3.89 3.96 3.98
C LEU A 53 -2.84 3.89 2.87
N LEU A 54 -3.25 3.60 1.63
CA LEU A 54 -2.34 3.58 0.49
C LEU A 54 -1.69 4.95 0.26
N MET A 55 -2.45 6.05 0.38
CA MET A 55 -1.90 7.41 0.25
C MET A 55 -0.83 7.71 1.30
N ILE A 56 -1.10 7.38 2.56
CA ILE A 56 -0.16 7.60 3.67
C ILE A 56 1.13 6.81 3.45
N ILE A 57 1.01 5.57 3.00
CA ILE A 57 2.15 4.69 2.70
C ILE A 57 2.98 5.24 1.53
N VAL A 58 2.33 5.83 0.51
CA VAL A 58 3.07 6.49 -0.57
C VAL A 58 3.92 7.63 -0.05
N ILE A 59 3.30 8.53 0.71
CA ILE A 59 3.94 9.74 1.20
C ILE A 59 5.10 9.37 2.13
N ILE A 60 4.87 8.48 3.10
CA ILE A 60 5.89 8.08 4.07
C ILE A 60 6.97 7.23 3.39
N GLY A 61 6.61 6.31 2.51
CA GLY A 61 7.56 5.45 1.79
C GLY A 61 8.52 6.25 0.90
N ALA A 62 7.99 7.21 0.13
CA ALA A 62 8.80 8.09 -0.71
C ALA A 62 9.75 8.96 0.13
N ASN A 63 9.24 9.62 1.17
CA ASN A 63 10.04 10.43 2.10
C ASN A 63 11.16 9.61 2.75
N PHE A 64 10.82 8.42 3.26
CA PHE A 64 11.76 7.58 3.99
C PHE A 64 12.90 7.03 3.11
N MET A 65 12.63 6.82 1.82
CA MET A 65 13.63 6.40 0.87
C MET A 65 14.52 7.57 0.41
N ILE A 66 13.92 8.72 0.10
CA ILE A 66 14.60 9.85 -0.53
C ILE A 66 15.34 10.74 0.49
N MET A 67 14.96 10.69 1.77
CA MET A 67 15.62 11.44 2.85
C MET A 67 17.15 11.23 2.86
N GLU A 68 17.63 10.05 2.49
CA GLU A 68 19.07 9.77 2.47
C GLU A 68 19.78 10.40 1.26
N ASP A 69 19.09 10.55 0.13
CA ASP A 69 19.60 11.27 -1.06
C ASP A 69 19.68 12.77 -0.77
N GLN A 70 18.63 13.34 -0.17
CA GLN A 70 18.53 14.77 0.11
C GLN A 70 19.56 15.26 1.13
N HIS A 71 19.88 14.46 2.13
CA HIS A 71 20.86 14.83 3.16
C HIS A 71 22.29 14.43 2.83
N THR A 72 22.57 13.95 1.60
CA THR A 72 23.88 13.43 1.17
C THR A 72 24.47 12.30 2.05
N THR A 73 23.67 11.77 2.97
CA THR A 73 24.04 10.72 3.91
C THR A 73 24.13 9.35 3.25
N ILE A 74 23.61 9.18 2.03
CA ILE A 74 23.86 7.97 1.23
C ILE A 74 25.35 7.72 1.03
N ARG A 75 26.16 8.78 0.85
CA ARG A 75 27.61 8.62 0.65
C ARG A 75 28.28 8.01 1.88
N THR A 76 27.89 8.46 3.07
CA THR A 76 28.46 7.98 4.34
C THR A 76 27.91 6.62 4.76
N LEU A 77 26.64 6.33 4.45
CA LEU A 77 26.00 5.02 4.68
C LEU A 77 26.58 3.92 3.78
N LEU A 78 26.71 4.20 2.46
CA LEU A 78 27.23 3.24 1.49
C LEU A 78 28.72 2.96 1.67
N TYR A 79 29.48 3.89 2.24
CA TYR A 79 30.91 3.69 2.55
C TYR A 79 31.12 2.84 3.81
N ARG A 80 30.20 2.91 4.79
CA ARG A 80 30.36 2.25 6.09
C ARG A 80 29.72 0.86 6.18
N HIS A 81 28.70 0.57 5.36
CA HIS A 81 27.98 -0.71 5.40
C HIS A 81 28.40 -1.64 4.25
N THR A 82 28.88 -2.83 4.60
CA THR A 82 29.40 -3.84 3.67
C THR A 82 28.34 -4.46 2.75
N TYR A 83 27.03 -4.36 3.08
CA TYR A 83 25.95 -5.01 2.33
C TYR A 83 24.79 -4.07 1.98
N ARG A 84 24.81 -3.52 0.75
CA ARG A 84 23.78 -2.62 0.19
C ARG A 84 22.36 -3.23 0.19
N TRP A 85 22.26 -4.55 -0.01
CA TRP A 85 21.00 -5.31 0.07
C TRP A 85 20.34 -5.24 1.46
N SER A 86 21.16 -5.27 2.52
CA SER A 86 20.69 -5.28 3.91
C SER A 86 19.99 -3.97 4.28
N ILE A 87 20.37 -2.84 3.67
CA ILE A 87 19.74 -1.53 3.89
C ILE A 87 18.39 -1.48 3.17
N TYR A 88 18.36 -1.86 1.89
CA TYR A 88 17.15 -1.83 1.08
C TYR A 88 16.05 -2.74 1.64
N LEU A 89 16.39 -3.98 2.02
CA LEU A 89 15.43 -4.88 2.66
C LEU A 89 15.00 -4.40 4.05
N ALA A 90 15.90 -3.79 4.84
CA ALA A 90 15.52 -3.23 6.13
C ALA A 90 14.47 -2.13 5.98
N LYS A 91 14.61 -1.26 4.97
CA LYS A 91 13.61 -0.22 4.68
C LYS A 91 12.25 -0.81 4.31
N LEU A 92 12.24 -1.80 3.41
CA LEU A 92 11.01 -2.50 3.05
C LEU A 92 10.35 -3.16 4.26
N LEU A 93 11.12 -3.82 5.13
CA LEU A 93 10.60 -4.49 6.32
C LEU A 93 10.00 -3.50 7.34
N ILE A 94 10.61 -2.33 7.51
CA ILE A 94 10.08 -1.31 8.41
C ILE A 94 8.78 -0.72 7.86
N LEU A 95 8.74 -0.42 6.56
CA LEU A 95 7.54 0.10 5.90
C LEU A 95 6.41 -0.94 5.87
N SER A 96 6.71 -2.22 5.66
CA SER A 96 5.71 -3.29 5.71
C SER A 96 5.17 -3.50 7.13
N LEU A 97 6.02 -3.42 8.16
CA LEU A 97 5.59 -3.50 9.55
C LEU A 97 4.72 -2.28 9.94
N TYR A 98 5.10 -1.08 9.49
CA TYR A 98 4.28 0.12 9.68
C TYR A 98 2.91 -0.02 9.00
N THR A 99 2.87 -0.59 7.79
CA THR A 99 1.63 -0.90 7.07
C THR A 99 0.77 -1.88 7.85
N ALA A 100 1.36 -2.94 8.43
CA ALA A 100 0.64 -3.88 9.27
C ALA A 100 0.03 -3.19 10.52
N VAL A 101 0.77 -2.28 11.16
CA VAL A 101 0.26 -1.49 12.29
C VAL A 101 -0.93 -0.62 11.86
N LEU A 102 -0.85 0.07 10.72
CA LEU A 102 -1.96 0.87 10.21
C LEU A 102 -3.20 0.03 9.92
N VAL A 103 -3.05 -1.14 9.29
CA VAL A 103 -4.15 -2.06 8.98
C VAL A 103 -4.78 -2.62 10.27
N CYS A 104 -3.97 -3.03 11.24
CA CYS A 104 -4.49 -3.52 12.52
C CYS A 104 -5.28 -2.43 13.25
N LEU A 105 -4.74 -1.20 13.28
CA LEU A 105 -5.40 -0.08 13.92
C LEU A 105 -6.70 0.31 13.20
N SER A 106 -6.71 0.34 11.87
CA SER A 106 -7.91 0.64 11.09
C SER A 106 -8.99 -0.42 11.27
N LEU A 107 -8.62 -1.70 11.41
CA LEU A 107 -9.55 -2.79 11.71
C LEU A 107 -10.22 -2.57 13.08
N LEU A 108 -9.42 -2.29 14.13
CA LEU A 108 -9.95 -1.99 15.47
C LEU A 108 -10.85 -0.76 15.45
N PHE A 109 -10.43 0.30 14.78
CA PHE A 109 -11.20 1.55 14.71
C PHE A 109 -12.50 1.40 13.91
N THR A 110 -12.49 0.63 12.81
CA THR A 110 -13.71 0.29 12.06
C THR A 110 -14.71 -0.43 12.95
N GLY A 111 -14.24 -1.39 13.76
CA GLY A 111 -15.07 -2.09 14.74
C GLY A 111 -15.72 -1.13 15.75
N LEU A 112 -14.95 -0.17 16.29
CA LEU A 112 -15.45 0.85 17.20
C LEU A 112 -16.48 1.76 16.55
N LEU A 113 -16.18 2.31 15.36
CA LEU A 113 -17.10 3.19 14.63
C LEU A 113 -18.41 2.49 14.30
N LYS A 114 -18.35 1.21 13.89
CA LYS A 114 -19.53 0.41 13.64
C LYS A 114 -20.41 0.28 14.89
N ILE A 115 -19.82 0.01 16.06
CA ILE A 115 -20.58 -0.15 17.32
C ILE A 115 -21.29 1.16 17.69
N VAL A 116 -20.62 2.30 17.51
CA VAL A 116 -21.14 3.62 17.88
C VAL A 116 -22.20 4.12 16.89
N LEU A 117 -21.95 4.01 15.58
CA LEU A 117 -22.76 4.66 14.55
C LEU A 117 -23.83 3.74 13.93
N ALA A 118 -23.64 2.42 13.98
CA ALA A 118 -24.55 1.45 13.38
C ALA A 118 -24.73 0.20 14.25
N PRO A 119 -25.32 0.35 15.46
CA PRO A 119 -25.58 -0.79 16.35
C PRO A 119 -26.55 -1.80 15.73
N GLU A 120 -27.45 -1.34 14.86
CA GLU A 120 -28.48 -2.14 14.18
C GLU A 120 -27.90 -3.14 13.16
N LEU A 121 -26.73 -2.85 12.58
CA LEU A 121 -26.05 -3.77 11.69
C LEU A 121 -25.55 -4.96 12.51
N THR A 122 -26.31 -6.05 12.53
CA THR A 122 -25.82 -7.29 13.15
C THR A 122 -24.58 -7.76 12.41
N TRP A 123 -23.59 -8.29 13.14
CA TRP A 123 -22.52 -9.08 12.54
C TRP A 123 -23.14 -10.38 12.03
N GLN A 124 -23.94 -10.33 10.96
CA GLN A 124 -24.74 -11.45 10.44
C GLN A 124 -23.87 -12.71 10.38
N ARG A 125 -24.08 -13.64 11.33
CA ARG A 125 -23.39 -14.93 11.48
C ARG A 125 -21.91 -14.94 11.03
N GLY A 126 -21.13 -13.92 11.40
CA GLY A 126 -19.70 -13.81 11.07
C GLY A 126 -19.32 -13.39 9.63
N GLN A 127 -20.27 -13.26 8.70
CA GLN A 127 -19.96 -12.93 7.30
C GLN A 127 -19.38 -11.52 7.16
N LEU A 128 -20.00 -10.51 7.80
CA LEU A 128 -19.55 -9.12 7.70
C LEU A 128 -18.12 -8.93 8.25
N PHE A 129 -17.80 -9.59 9.36
CA PHE A 129 -16.45 -9.57 9.93
C PHE A 129 -15.44 -10.27 9.02
N ASN A 130 -15.81 -11.40 8.43
CA ASN A 130 -14.96 -12.10 7.46
C ASN A 130 -14.69 -11.22 6.22
N HIS A 131 -15.71 -10.57 5.65
CA HIS A 131 -15.53 -9.65 4.53
C HIS A 131 -14.61 -8.47 4.88
N LEU A 132 -14.80 -7.86 6.06
CA LEU A 132 -13.88 -6.82 6.55
C LEU A 132 -12.44 -7.33 6.67
N LEU A 133 -12.23 -8.48 7.30
CA LEU A 133 -10.90 -9.04 7.52
C LEU A 133 -10.20 -9.36 6.19
N VAL A 134 -10.91 -9.98 5.26
CA VAL A 134 -10.38 -10.31 3.93
C VAL A 134 -10.12 -9.04 3.11
N GLY A 135 -10.97 -8.00 3.21
CA GLY A 135 -10.71 -6.69 2.59
C GLY A 135 -9.47 -5.99 3.16
N MET A 136 -9.27 -6.04 4.47
CA MET A 136 -8.08 -5.50 5.13
C MET A 136 -6.81 -6.28 4.75
N ALA A 137 -6.90 -7.60 4.64
CA ALA A 137 -5.81 -8.44 4.13
C ALA A 137 -5.47 -8.11 2.67
N GLY A 138 -6.49 -7.90 1.82
CA GLY A 138 -6.30 -7.45 0.44
C GLY A 138 -5.60 -6.09 0.36
N THR A 139 -6.03 -5.15 1.19
CA THR A 139 -5.41 -3.82 1.32
C THR A 139 -3.94 -3.92 1.71
N PHE A 140 -3.60 -4.77 2.68
CA PHE A 140 -2.22 -5.02 3.09
C PHE A 140 -1.35 -5.54 1.93
N LEU A 141 -1.85 -6.49 1.15
CA LEU A 141 -1.13 -7.06 0.01
C LEU A 141 -0.93 -6.03 -1.12
N VAL A 142 -1.97 -5.26 -1.44
CA VAL A 142 -1.88 -4.16 -2.41
C VAL A 142 -0.89 -3.09 -1.94
N ALA A 143 -0.86 -2.78 -0.64
CA ALA A 143 0.10 -1.85 -0.07
C ALA A 143 1.55 -2.33 -0.20
N ILE A 144 1.82 -3.63 -0.07
CA ILE A 144 3.15 -4.21 -0.33
C ILE A 144 3.55 -4.00 -1.79
N LEU A 145 2.67 -4.30 -2.75
CA LEU A 145 2.92 -4.05 -4.16
C LEU A 145 3.26 -2.58 -4.40
N LEU A 146 2.43 -1.68 -3.88
CA LEU A 146 2.63 -0.24 -4.04
C LEU A 146 3.97 0.22 -3.42
N LEU A 147 4.32 -0.28 -2.23
CA LEU A 147 5.62 -0.01 -1.59
C LEU A 147 6.79 -0.41 -2.49
N THR A 148 6.75 -1.60 -3.10
CA THR A 148 7.84 -2.03 -3.99
C THR A 148 7.96 -1.15 -5.23
N ILE A 149 6.84 -0.68 -5.79
CA ILE A 149 6.82 0.28 -6.90
C ILE A 149 7.44 1.61 -6.47
N ILE A 150 7.08 2.12 -5.29
CA ILE A 150 7.56 3.41 -4.79
C ILE A 150 9.03 3.39 -4.47
N LEU A 151 9.52 2.32 -3.84
CA LEU A 151 10.96 2.15 -3.59
C LEU A 151 11.74 2.11 -4.91
N TRP A 152 11.18 1.46 -5.94
CA TRP A 152 11.77 1.48 -7.28
C TRP A 152 11.75 2.89 -7.90
N LEU A 153 10.63 3.62 -7.84
CA LEU A 153 10.51 4.99 -8.33
C LEU A 153 11.45 5.96 -7.61
N ALA A 154 11.57 5.85 -6.28
CA ALA A 154 12.49 6.63 -5.47
C ALA A 154 13.97 6.37 -5.82
N CYS A 155 14.31 5.16 -6.24
CA CYS A 155 15.63 4.86 -6.79
C CYS A 155 15.88 5.54 -8.14
N LEU A 156 14.85 5.76 -8.96
CA LEU A 156 14.93 6.38 -10.28
C LEU A 156 14.91 7.91 -10.23
N LEU A 157 14.11 8.48 -9.33
CA LEU A 157 13.81 9.90 -9.26
C LEU A 157 14.29 10.45 -7.91
N PRO A 158 15.30 11.35 -7.89
CA PRO A 158 15.85 11.89 -6.65
C PRO A 158 14.95 12.95 -5.99
N ILE A 159 13.78 13.23 -6.55
CA ILE A 159 12.86 14.28 -6.10
C ILE A 159 11.63 13.64 -5.47
N ASN A 160 11.47 13.88 -4.17
CA ASN A 160 10.38 13.31 -3.37
C ASN A 160 8.99 13.68 -3.88
N THR A 161 8.77 14.96 -4.21
CA THR A 161 7.48 15.44 -4.71
C THR A 161 7.02 14.66 -5.94
N VAL A 162 7.91 14.42 -6.91
CA VAL A 162 7.58 13.70 -8.14
C VAL A 162 7.18 12.25 -7.85
N VAL A 163 7.89 11.57 -6.94
CA VAL A 163 7.57 10.17 -6.58
C VAL A 163 6.24 10.08 -5.85
N ILE A 164 5.96 11.03 -4.95
CA ILE A 164 4.69 11.12 -4.25
C ILE A 164 3.56 11.35 -5.25
N ASP A 165 3.69 12.32 -6.15
CA ASP A 165 2.67 12.67 -7.13
C ASP A 165 2.35 11.49 -8.05
N LEU A 166 3.38 10.80 -8.56
CA LEU A 166 3.20 9.58 -9.36
C LEU A 166 2.50 8.48 -8.56
N GLY A 167 2.88 8.27 -7.30
CA GLY A 167 2.23 7.30 -6.42
C GLY A 167 0.76 7.62 -6.16
N LEU A 168 0.42 8.90 -5.98
CA LEU A 168 -0.97 9.34 -5.80
C LEU A 168 -1.79 9.14 -7.09
N ILE A 169 -1.24 9.50 -8.25
CA ILE A 169 -1.89 9.24 -9.55
C ILE A 169 -2.22 7.75 -9.68
N LEU A 170 -1.29 6.86 -9.34
CA LEU A 170 -1.52 5.42 -9.38
C LEU A 170 -2.67 4.97 -8.46
N ILE A 171 -2.79 5.51 -7.25
CA ILE A 171 -3.87 5.15 -6.32
C ILE A 171 -5.24 5.58 -6.86
N PHE A 172 -5.36 6.84 -7.28
CA PHE A 172 -6.65 7.41 -7.67
C PHE A 172 -7.12 6.95 -9.04
N THR A 173 -6.20 6.75 -9.99
CA THR A 173 -6.54 6.47 -11.38
C THR A 173 -6.20 5.04 -11.81
N GLY A 174 -5.35 4.31 -11.09
CA GLY A 174 -4.82 3.02 -11.52
C GLY A 174 -5.89 1.98 -11.83
N GLN A 175 -6.88 1.82 -10.93
CA GLN A 175 -7.98 0.87 -11.13
C GLN A 175 -8.81 1.21 -12.38
N GLY A 176 -9.16 2.49 -12.55
CA GLY A 176 -9.94 2.96 -13.71
C GLY A 176 -9.16 2.89 -15.03
N ILE A 177 -7.86 3.22 -15.02
CA ILE A 177 -7.00 3.04 -16.18
C ILE A 177 -6.92 1.55 -16.54
N ALA A 178 -6.83 0.66 -15.55
CA ALA A 178 -6.76 -0.77 -15.79
C ALA A 178 -8.02 -1.31 -16.50
N SER A 179 -9.22 -0.96 -16.00
CA SER A 179 -10.48 -1.38 -16.62
C SER A 179 -10.63 -0.81 -18.03
N LEU A 180 -10.35 0.49 -18.23
CA LEU A 180 -10.42 1.13 -19.54
C LEU A 180 -9.49 0.47 -20.58
N ILE A 181 -8.26 0.10 -20.18
CA ILE A 181 -7.31 -0.58 -21.08
C ILE A 181 -7.83 -1.95 -21.51
N ILE A 182 -8.49 -2.68 -20.60
CA ILE A 182 -9.04 -4.00 -20.87
C ILE A 182 -10.26 -3.88 -21.79
N ASP A 183 -11.19 -2.98 -21.46
CA ASP A 183 -12.44 -2.77 -22.21
C ASP A 183 -12.19 -2.24 -23.63
N ALA A 184 -11.19 -1.36 -23.79
CA ALA A 184 -10.85 -0.79 -25.10
C ALA A 184 -10.22 -1.81 -26.07
N ASN A 185 -9.60 -2.88 -25.56
CA ASN A 185 -8.81 -3.82 -26.38
C ASN A 185 -9.18 -5.29 -26.09
N PRO A 186 -10.39 -5.73 -26.47
CA PRO A 186 -10.88 -7.08 -26.16
C PRO A 186 -10.02 -8.19 -26.79
N THR A 187 -9.35 -7.94 -27.90
CA THR A 187 -8.44 -8.89 -28.58
C THR A 187 -7.17 -9.19 -27.77
N LEU A 188 -6.69 -8.20 -27.00
CA LEU A 188 -5.49 -8.32 -26.16
C LEU A 188 -5.83 -8.53 -24.69
N MET A 189 -7.10 -8.63 -24.33
CA MET A 189 -7.60 -8.84 -22.96
C MET A 189 -6.86 -9.95 -22.22
N ALA A 190 -6.56 -11.08 -22.90
CA ALA A 190 -5.86 -12.21 -22.31
C ALA A 190 -4.49 -11.85 -21.70
N ILE A 191 -3.83 -10.84 -22.27
CA ILE A 191 -2.52 -10.32 -21.84
C ILE A 191 -2.72 -9.09 -20.95
N LEU A 192 -3.55 -8.13 -21.38
CA LEU A 192 -3.74 -6.84 -20.72
C LEU A 192 -4.31 -6.96 -19.31
N LYS A 193 -5.11 -7.99 -19.03
CA LYS A 193 -5.62 -8.26 -17.68
C LYS A 193 -4.52 -8.46 -16.64
N TRP A 194 -3.33 -8.89 -17.05
CA TRP A 194 -2.21 -9.12 -16.13
C TRP A 194 -1.48 -7.85 -15.72
N GLN A 195 -1.85 -6.66 -16.20
CA GLN A 195 -1.16 -5.43 -15.83
C GLN A 195 -1.14 -5.16 -14.30
N PRO A 196 -0.07 -4.53 -13.76
CA PRO A 196 0.07 -4.28 -12.32
C PRO A 196 -1.01 -3.34 -11.77
N LEU A 197 -1.59 -2.47 -12.60
CA LEU A 197 -2.69 -1.60 -12.20
C LEU A 197 -3.97 -2.38 -11.90
N ASN A 198 -4.23 -3.46 -12.64
CA ASN A 198 -5.39 -4.32 -12.41
C ASN A 198 -5.26 -5.06 -11.06
N MET A 199 -4.03 -5.30 -10.61
CA MET A 199 -3.75 -5.96 -9.33
C MET A 199 -4.19 -5.12 -8.12
N LEU A 200 -4.33 -3.80 -8.28
CA LEU A 200 -4.84 -2.91 -7.23
C LEU A 200 -6.28 -3.24 -6.85
N ASN A 201 -7.06 -3.83 -7.78
CA ASN A 201 -8.45 -4.21 -7.54
C ASN A 201 -8.60 -5.36 -6.52
N LEU A 202 -7.52 -6.05 -6.12
CA LEU A 202 -7.61 -7.15 -5.13
C LEU A 202 -8.25 -6.68 -3.82
N MET A 203 -7.96 -5.45 -3.37
CA MET A 203 -8.51 -4.92 -2.12
C MET A 203 -10.04 -4.77 -2.13
N ALA A 204 -10.65 -4.59 -3.31
CA ALA A 204 -12.09 -4.50 -3.50
C ALA A 204 -12.71 -5.86 -3.88
N GLN A 205 -12.00 -6.66 -4.68
CA GLN A 205 -12.50 -7.95 -5.17
C GLN A 205 -12.51 -9.07 -4.12
N LEU A 206 -11.58 -9.04 -3.17
CA LEU A 206 -11.54 -10.01 -2.08
C LEU A 206 -12.81 -9.96 -1.19
N PRO A 207 -13.26 -8.79 -0.71
CA PRO A 207 -14.50 -8.71 0.03
C PRO A 207 -15.74 -8.84 -0.85
N ASP A 208 -15.70 -8.38 -2.11
CA ASP A 208 -16.85 -8.45 -3.03
C ASP A 208 -16.47 -9.11 -4.38
N PRO A 209 -16.96 -10.33 -4.66
CA PRO A 209 -16.71 -11.02 -5.91
C PRO A 209 -17.24 -10.31 -7.16
N SER A 210 -18.12 -9.32 -7.04
CA SER A 210 -18.69 -8.58 -8.17
C SER A 210 -17.62 -7.95 -9.07
N TYR A 211 -16.51 -7.48 -8.46
CA TYR A 211 -15.36 -6.88 -9.13
C TYR A 211 -14.61 -7.85 -10.06
N GLN A 212 -14.84 -9.17 -9.96
CA GLN A 212 -14.23 -10.14 -10.87
C GLN A 212 -14.62 -9.90 -12.34
N LYS A 213 -15.77 -9.25 -12.57
CA LYS A 213 -16.22 -8.86 -13.91
C LYS A 213 -15.29 -7.82 -14.54
N ASP A 214 -14.78 -6.89 -13.74
CA ASP A 214 -13.94 -5.78 -14.20
C ASP A 214 -12.48 -6.22 -14.34
N THR A 215 -12.02 -7.13 -13.46
CA THR A 215 -10.62 -7.58 -13.47
C THR A 215 -10.35 -8.72 -14.44
N HIS A 216 -11.37 -9.51 -14.81
CA HIS A 216 -11.25 -10.75 -15.60
C HIS A 216 -10.24 -11.76 -15.05
N LEU A 217 -9.89 -11.65 -13.77
CA LEU A 217 -8.93 -12.49 -13.07
C LEU A 217 -9.56 -13.08 -11.81
N SER A 218 -9.25 -14.35 -11.53
CA SER A 218 -9.65 -14.95 -10.26
C SER A 218 -8.84 -14.36 -9.09
N ASN A 219 -9.35 -14.49 -7.86
CA ASN A 219 -8.65 -14.02 -6.67
C ASN A 219 -7.24 -14.62 -6.54
N ALA A 220 -7.09 -15.90 -6.89
CA ALA A 220 -5.78 -16.57 -6.90
C ALA A 220 -4.83 -16.01 -7.96
N GLN A 221 -5.33 -15.64 -9.14
CA GLN A 221 -4.53 -15.02 -10.19
C GLN A 221 -4.08 -13.62 -9.82
N LEU A 222 -4.95 -12.81 -9.19
CA LEU A 222 -4.57 -11.49 -8.67
C LEU A 222 -3.53 -11.60 -7.55
N LEU A 223 -3.69 -12.55 -6.63
CA LEU A 223 -2.71 -12.81 -5.59
C LEU A 223 -1.34 -13.22 -6.17
N ALA A 224 -1.33 -14.14 -7.14
CA ALA A 224 -0.11 -14.54 -7.83
C ALA A 224 0.53 -13.35 -8.58
N GLY A 225 -0.29 -12.51 -9.22
CA GLY A 225 0.15 -11.27 -9.86
C GLY A 225 0.79 -10.30 -8.87
N ILE A 226 0.16 -10.05 -7.72
CA ILE A 226 0.71 -9.19 -6.67
C ILE A 226 2.07 -9.69 -6.19
N ILE A 227 2.20 -10.99 -5.89
CA ILE A 227 3.46 -11.57 -5.44
C ILE A 227 4.53 -11.46 -6.54
N GLY A 228 4.17 -11.80 -7.78
CA GLY A 228 5.06 -11.72 -8.94
C GLY A 228 5.56 -10.31 -9.21
N TYR A 229 4.65 -9.33 -9.31
CA TYR A 229 5.01 -7.93 -9.55
C TYR A 229 5.77 -7.32 -8.37
N SER A 230 5.40 -7.64 -7.13
CA SER A 230 6.14 -7.16 -5.96
C SER A 230 7.59 -7.64 -5.98
N GLY A 231 7.81 -8.93 -6.29
CA GLY A 231 9.15 -9.49 -6.46
C GLY A 231 9.93 -8.85 -7.60
N PHE A 232 9.28 -8.61 -8.74
CA PHE A 232 9.87 -7.95 -9.91
C PHE A 232 10.32 -6.52 -9.61
N PHE A 233 9.44 -5.67 -9.07
CA PHE A 233 9.77 -4.29 -8.73
C PHE A 233 10.81 -4.21 -7.61
N LEU A 234 10.77 -5.13 -6.65
CA LEU A 234 11.79 -5.25 -5.61
C LEU A 234 13.18 -5.57 -6.21
N ALA A 235 13.25 -6.52 -7.15
CA ALA A 235 14.50 -6.89 -7.80
C ALA A 235 15.09 -5.74 -8.63
N ILE A 236 14.26 -5.06 -9.42
CA ILE A 236 14.70 -3.92 -10.25
C ILE A 236 15.06 -2.72 -9.37
N GLY A 237 14.26 -2.42 -8.35
CA GLY A 237 14.52 -1.36 -7.37
C GLY A 237 15.86 -1.57 -6.67
N TYR A 238 16.15 -2.80 -6.25
CA TYR A 238 17.45 -3.13 -5.68
C TYR A 238 18.59 -3.05 -6.69
N TRP A 239 18.41 -3.57 -7.91
CA TRP A 239 19.44 -3.49 -8.95
C TRP A 239 19.84 -2.03 -9.20
N ARG A 240 18.86 -1.12 -9.27
CA ARG A 240 19.11 0.32 -9.35
C ARG A 240 19.79 0.88 -8.12
N PHE A 241 19.32 0.54 -6.91
CA PHE A 241 19.93 0.97 -5.66
C PHE A 241 21.41 0.59 -5.57
N LYS A 242 21.76 -0.63 -6.01
CA LYS A 242 23.15 -1.11 -6.03
C LYS A 242 24.04 -0.33 -7.00
N HIS A 243 23.51 0.05 -8.16
CA HIS A 243 24.27 0.73 -9.23
C HIS A 243 24.14 2.26 -9.20
N LYS A 244 23.47 2.83 -8.20
CA LYS A 244 23.40 4.27 -8.01
C LYS A 244 24.83 4.79 -7.81
N ARG A 245 25.30 5.61 -8.75
CA ARG A 245 26.62 6.26 -8.66
C ARG A 245 26.53 7.29 -7.54
N VAL A 246 27.39 7.12 -6.55
CA VAL A 246 27.50 7.97 -5.36
C VAL A 246 28.24 9.23 -5.71
#